data_AF-A0A934MRI3-F1
#
_entry.id   AF-A0A934MRI3-F1
#
_cell.length_a   1.000
_cell.length_b   1.000
_cell.length_c   1.000
_cell.angle_alpha   90.00
_cell.angle_beta   90.00
_cell.angle_gamma   90.00
#
_symmetry.space_group_name_H-M   'P 1'
#
loop_
_entity.id
_entity.type
_entity.pdbx_description
1 polymer ?
#
loop_
_entity_poly.entity_id
_entity_poly.type
_entity_poly.pdbx_seq_one_letter_code
_entity_poly.pdbx_strand_id
1 'polypeptide(L)'
;MTRILVLAASLTLAAAPAAAAVEQSLSLGSDRPLASIVAQAGIGSRDAWASAHVRSEDATAFCATTAPENVDTCVADLMAAESGRLYTVTANCETRTLTTHNRRVLTLAADSDQIWKDSAADSVGPDATLSQHWGILCAPQNAEYTAALDQQAAKAQAEREAEIAMMLGALGMHRIEEEPAAEPAVEQVAVAAAPVPEAPVVEESPANWREAIIAGIDHNGSLMWHDAAQGVLYYDRPKASLDGLVERGTVLFQGAPWSFEGEFSMSGTAYTFRKGCAPAPYHVEGGLVPGADPSMPDRIVLRGASPKREQGGCAVVGYTHDSPNAELVFQLNYGDV
;
A
#
# COMPACT_ATOMS: atom_id res chain seq x y z
N MET A 1 -43.85 -55.67 -4.19
CA MET A 1 -43.17 -54.93 -3.10
C MET A 1 -41.73 -54.70 -3.54
N THR A 2 -41.46 -53.57 -4.19
CA THR A 2 -40.16 -53.29 -4.82
C THR A 2 -39.50 -52.18 -4.01
N ARG A 3 -38.40 -52.51 -3.32
CA ARG A 3 -37.63 -51.56 -2.51
C ARG A 3 -36.62 -50.85 -3.42
N ILE A 4 -36.75 -49.54 -3.54
CA ILE A 4 -35.77 -48.65 -4.18
C ILE A 4 -34.71 -48.31 -3.12
N LEU A 5 -33.47 -48.73 -3.35
CA LEU A 5 -32.30 -48.25 -2.61
C LEU A 5 -31.87 -46.91 -3.22
N VAL A 6 -31.88 -45.84 -2.43
CA VAL A 6 -31.26 -44.56 -2.78
C VAL A 6 -29.86 -44.55 -2.18
N LEU A 7 -28.82 -44.61 -3.03
CA LEU A 7 -27.45 -44.31 -2.62
C LEU A 7 -27.30 -42.78 -2.52
N ALA A 8 -27.05 -42.28 -1.32
CA ALA A 8 -26.58 -40.92 -1.10
C ALA A 8 -25.08 -40.87 -1.40
N ALA A 9 -24.69 -40.16 -2.45
CA ALA A 9 -23.29 -39.85 -2.73
C ALA A 9 -22.88 -38.65 -1.87
N SER A 10 -22.07 -38.90 -0.84
CA SER A 10 -21.47 -37.88 0.01
C SER A 10 -20.38 -37.14 -0.77
N LEU A 11 -20.66 -35.91 -1.21
CA LEU A 11 -19.67 -35.04 -1.84
C LEU A 11 -18.83 -34.40 -0.73
N THR A 12 -17.66 -34.97 -0.44
CA THR A 12 -16.66 -34.35 0.45
C THR A 12 -15.96 -33.22 -0.30
N LEU A 13 -16.29 -31.96 0.02
CA LEU A 13 -15.50 -30.81 -0.38
C LEU A 13 -14.14 -30.88 0.34
N ALA A 14 -13.08 -31.18 -0.40
CA ALA A 14 -11.72 -30.99 0.08
C ALA A 14 -11.45 -29.48 0.15
N ALA A 15 -11.32 -28.94 1.37
CA ALA A 15 -10.80 -27.59 1.55
C ALA A 15 -9.32 -27.60 1.15
N ALA A 16 -8.98 -26.84 0.10
CA ALA A 16 -7.59 -26.59 -0.25
C ALA A 16 -6.91 -25.79 0.88
N PRO A 17 -5.65 -26.09 1.24
CA PRO A 17 -4.92 -25.27 2.19
C PRO A 17 -4.75 -23.86 1.58
N ALA A 18 -5.14 -22.83 2.32
CA ALA A 18 -4.79 -21.46 1.99
C ALA A 18 -3.26 -21.37 1.97
N ALA A 19 -2.68 -21.03 0.83
CA ALA A 19 -1.26 -20.73 0.74
C ALA A 19 -1.00 -19.52 1.64
N ALA A 20 -0.21 -19.72 2.71
CA ALA A 20 0.26 -18.63 3.56
C ALA A 20 1.04 -17.65 2.67
N ALA A 21 0.56 -16.41 2.58
CA ALA A 21 1.35 -15.32 2.03
C ALA A 21 2.66 -15.28 2.83
N VAL A 22 3.80 -15.15 2.15
CA VAL A 22 5.08 -14.97 2.85
C VAL A 22 4.99 -13.64 3.60
N GLU A 23 4.85 -13.69 4.92
CA GLU A 23 4.87 -12.50 5.76
C GLU A 23 6.28 -11.91 5.70
N GLN A 24 6.41 -10.81 4.94
CA GLN A 24 7.63 -10.03 4.91
C GLN A 24 7.61 -9.04 6.08
N SER A 25 8.77 -8.80 6.68
CA SER A 25 8.92 -7.90 7.83
C SER A 25 10.04 -6.89 7.61
N LEU A 26 9.88 -5.68 8.12
CA LEU A 26 10.93 -4.67 8.22
C LEU A 26 11.68 -4.81 9.56
N SER A 27 13.00 -4.86 9.51
CA SER A 27 13.87 -4.66 10.66
C SER A 27 13.79 -3.20 11.10
N LEU A 28 13.66 -2.98 12.41
CA LEU A 28 13.69 -1.65 13.02
C LEU A 28 15.00 -1.37 13.78
N GLY A 29 15.98 -2.28 13.66
CA GLY A 29 17.20 -2.30 14.48
C GLY A 29 17.26 -3.53 15.38
N SER A 30 18.43 -3.80 15.96
CA SER A 30 18.64 -5.00 16.79
C SER A 30 18.02 -4.93 18.19
N ASP A 31 17.65 -3.73 18.63
CA ASP A 31 17.04 -3.41 19.93
C ASP A 31 15.51 -3.21 19.83
N ARG A 32 14.93 -3.57 18.69
CA ARG A 32 13.52 -3.34 18.37
C ARG A 32 12.89 -4.63 17.81
N PRO A 33 11.58 -4.85 17.99
CA PRO A 33 10.87 -5.94 17.31
C PRO A 33 10.92 -5.74 15.79
N LEU A 34 10.71 -6.83 15.05
CA LEU A 34 10.40 -6.75 13.63
C LEU A 34 9.01 -6.10 13.45
N ALA A 35 8.80 -5.42 12.33
CA ALA A 35 7.49 -4.90 11.95
C ALA A 35 6.96 -5.65 10.73
N SER A 36 5.78 -6.23 10.83
CA SER A 36 5.09 -6.91 9.74
C SER A 36 4.68 -5.92 8.64
N ILE A 37 5.06 -6.17 7.39
CA ILE A 37 4.67 -5.34 6.25
C ILE A 37 3.18 -5.49 5.99
N VAL A 38 2.48 -4.35 5.92
CA VAL A 38 1.03 -4.29 5.67
C VAL A 38 0.68 -3.71 4.31
N ALA A 39 1.58 -2.94 3.72
CA ALA A 39 1.42 -2.44 2.36
C ALA A 39 2.80 -2.22 1.74
N GLN A 40 2.91 -2.48 0.44
CA GLN A 40 4.10 -2.14 -0.32
C GLN A 40 3.75 -1.97 -1.80
N ALA A 41 4.52 -1.15 -2.49
CA ALA A 41 4.28 -0.85 -3.89
C ALA A 41 5.51 -0.23 -4.56
N GLY A 42 5.51 -0.20 -5.88
CA GLY A 42 6.60 0.39 -6.66
C GLY A 42 7.94 -0.34 -6.55
N ILE A 43 7.96 -1.59 -6.06
CA ILE A 43 9.18 -2.37 -5.85
C ILE A 43 10.04 -2.40 -7.13
N GLY A 44 11.33 -2.10 -6.99
CA GLY A 44 12.29 -2.02 -8.09
C GLY A 44 12.25 -0.72 -8.90
N SER A 45 11.39 0.23 -8.55
CA SER A 45 11.25 1.51 -9.27
C SER A 45 11.82 2.70 -8.50
N ARG A 46 11.76 3.89 -9.09
CA ARG A 46 12.09 5.15 -8.41
C ARG A 46 11.12 5.54 -7.28
N ASP A 47 9.96 4.88 -7.21
CA ASP A 47 8.84 5.18 -6.30
C ASP A 47 8.56 3.98 -5.35
N ALA A 48 9.58 3.16 -5.06
CA ALA A 48 9.43 1.97 -4.23
C ALA A 48 9.15 2.35 -2.77
N TRP A 49 8.20 1.67 -2.12
CA TRP A 49 7.92 1.87 -0.71
C TRP A 49 7.30 0.65 -0.04
N ALA A 50 7.45 0.57 1.28
CA ALA A 50 6.77 -0.38 2.14
C ALA A 50 6.39 0.29 3.46
N SER A 51 5.22 -0.06 3.97
CA SER A 51 4.75 0.30 5.30
C SER A 51 4.53 -0.95 6.14
N ALA A 52 4.94 -0.88 7.41
CA ALA A 52 4.86 -1.98 8.36
C ALA A 52 4.43 -1.48 9.74
N HIS A 53 3.85 -2.37 10.55
CA HIS A 53 3.57 -2.12 11.96
C HIS A 53 3.99 -3.31 12.81
N VAL A 54 4.22 -3.08 14.10
CA VAL A 54 4.53 -4.17 15.05
C VAL A 54 3.22 -4.84 15.47
N ARG A 55 3.09 -6.15 15.23
CA ARG A 55 1.96 -6.95 15.69
C ARG A 55 2.21 -7.52 17.08
N SER A 56 1.15 -8.01 17.72
CA SER A 56 1.27 -8.71 18.99
C SER A 56 2.16 -9.96 18.88
N GLU A 57 2.15 -10.65 17.72
CA GLU A 57 3.06 -11.78 17.46
C GLU A 57 4.53 -11.34 17.40
N ASP A 58 4.82 -10.24 16.69
CA ASP A 58 6.16 -9.65 16.59
C ASP A 58 6.70 -9.25 17.97
N ALA A 59 5.85 -8.60 18.78
CA ALA A 59 6.16 -8.20 20.14
C ALA A 59 6.43 -9.41 21.04
N THR A 60 5.61 -10.47 20.94
CA THR A 60 5.77 -11.71 21.71
C THR A 60 7.09 -12.38 21.36
N ALA A 61 7.42 -12.50 20.07
CA ALA A 61 8.68 -13.09 19.62
C ALA A 61 9.89 -12.31 20.13
N PHE A 62 9.86 -10.98 20.07
CA PHE A 62 10.91 -10.12 20.59
C PHE A 62 11.06 -10.26 22.11
N CYS A 63 9.98 -10.13 22.87
CA CYS A 63 9.98 -10.18 24.34
C CYS A 63 10.39 -11.55 24.90
N ALA A 64 10.04 -12.64 24.21
CA ALA A 64 10.48 -13.98 24.60
C ALA A 64 12.01 -14.13 24.60
N THR A 65 12.71 -13.36 23.77
CA THR A 65 14.19 -13.38 23.70
C THR A 65 14.84 -12.35 24.62
N THR A 66 14.24 -11.17 24.75
CA THR A 66 14.86 -10.02 25.44
C THR A 66 14.45 -9.88 26.90
N ALA A 67 13.27 -10.37 27.27
CA ALA A 67 12.72 -10.31 28.64
C ALA A 67 12.00 -11.62 29.01
N PRO A 68 12.69 -12.79 28.97
CA PRO A 68 12.05 -14.11 29.12
C PRO A 68 11.34 -14.32 30.46
N GLU A 69 11.74 -13.60 31.51
CA GLU A 69 11.11 -13.72 32.84
C GLU A 69 9.83 -12.89 32.98
N ASN A 70 9.57 -11.93 32.09
CA ASN A 70 8.45 -10.98 32.18
C ASN A 70 7.82 -10.70 30.81
N VAL A 71 7.62 -11.74 29.99
CA VAL A 71 7.16 -11.62 28.60
C VAL A 71 5.85 -10.84 28.51
N ASP A 72 4.86 -11.15 29.33
CA ASP A 72 3.54 -10.50 29.27
C ASP A 72 3.62 -8.99 29.52
N THR A 73 4.37 -8.56 30.54
CA THR A 73 4.58 -7.14 30.84
C THR A 73 5.35 -6.45 29.71
N CYS A 74 6.40 -7.11 29.18
CA CYS A 74 7.15 -6.59 28.04
C CYS A 74 6.26 -6.39 26.81
N VAL A 75 5.41 -7.37 26.49
CA VAL A 75 4.48 -7.27 25.35
C VAL A 75 3.47 -6.15 25.58
N ALA A 76 2.90 -6.03 26.77
CA ALA A 76 1.94 -4.97 27.07
C ALA A 76 2.55 -3.57 26.93
N ASP A 77 3.73 -3.34 27.51
CA ASP A 77 4.43 -2.07 27.44
C ASP A 77 4.86 -1.74 26.00
N LEU A 78 5.36 -2.74 25.26
CA LEU A 78 5.76 -2.59 23.87
C LEU A 78 4.55 -2.26 22.99
N MET A 79 3.44 -3.00 23.11
CA MET A 79 2.23 -2.74 22.32
C MET A 79 1.61 -1.38 22.65
N ALA A 80 1.67 -0.93 23.91
CA ALA A 80 1.27 0.42 24.27
C ALA A 80 2.16 1.49 23.60
N ALA A 81 3.47 1.26 23.54
CA ALA A 81 4.42 2.15 22.87
C ALA A 81 4.33 2.10 21.33
N GLU A 82 3.87 1.00 20.75
CA GLU A 82 3.76 0.78 19.30
C GLU A 82 2.36 1.06 18.74
N SER A 83 1.37 1.29 19.61
CA SER A 83 -0.01 1.57 19.20
C SER A 83 -0.10 2.73 18.21
N GLY A 84 -0.67 2.47 17.03
CA GLY A 84 -0.84 3.46 15.96
C GLY A 84 0.43 3.84 15.21
N ARG A 85 1.58 3.21 15.48
CA ARG A 85 2.84 3.51 14.78
C ARG A 85 2.95 2.74 13.47
N LEU A 86 3.10 3.49 12.38
CA LEU A 86 3.38 2.95 11.05
C LEU A 86 4.81 3.30 10.64
N TYR A 87 5.62 2.28 10.38
CA TYR A 87 6.98 2.40 9.88
C TYR A 87 6.96 2.40 8.36
N THR A 88 7.44 3.47 7.74
CA THR A 88 7.49 3.58 6.28
C THR A 88 8.92 3.72 5.82
N VAL A 89 9.29 2.91 4.84
CA VAL A 89 10.55 2.99 4.11
C VAL A 89 10.25 3.28 2.65
N THR A 90 11.03 4.16 2.03
CA THR A 90 10.92 4.46 0.60
C THR A 90 12.28 4.34 -0.06
N ALA A 91 12.32 4.04 -1.34
CA ALA A 91 13.55 3.98 -2.10
C ALA A 91 13.35 4.48 -3.52
N ASN A 92 14.38 5.16 -4.02
CA ASN A 92 14.57 5.38 -5.43
C ASN A 92 15.66 4.43 -5.92
N CYS A 93 15.22 3.33 -6.57
CA CYS A 93 16.13 2.28 -7.00
C CYS A 93 17.07 2.74 -8.13
N GLU A 94 16.68 3.75 -8.92
CA GLU A 94 17.49 4.33 -10.00
C GLU A 94 18.62 5.21 -9.45
N THR A 95 18.32 6.05 -8.45
CA THR A 95 19.30 6.96 -7.84
C THR A 95 20.05 6.35 -6.66
N ARG A 96 19.75 5.10 -6.31
CA ARG A 96 20.36 4.39 -5.18
C ARG A 96 20.11 5.07 -3.83
N THR A 97 18.91 5.63 -3.65
CA THR A 97 18.55 6.37 -2.43
C THR A 97 17.51 5.59 -1.63
N LEU A 98 17.68 5.54 -0.31
CA LEU A 98 16.76 4.93 0.65
C LEU A 98 16.38 5.95 1.71
N THR A 99 15.08 6.17 1.91
CA THR A 99 14.54 6.83 3.09
C THR A 99 14.14 5.76 4.09
N THR A 100 14.82 5.76 5.22
CA THR A 100 14.64 4.78 6.28
C THR A 100 13.41 5.08 7.13
N HIS A 101 13.01 4.14 7.99
CA HIS A 101 11.84 4.28 8.87
C HIS A 101 11.94 5.42 9.90
N ASN A 102 13.15 5.94 10.15
CA ASN A 102 13.38 7.13 10.99
C ASN A 102 13.58 8.41 10.14
N ARG A 103 13.17 8.39 8.87
CA ARG A 103 13.23 9.49 7.90
C ARG A 103 14.64 9.95 7.54
N ARG A 104 15.69 9.18 7.85
CA ARG A 104 17.03 9.46 7.31
C ARG A 104 17.08 9.06 5.84
N VAL A 105 17.51 9.99 5.00
CA VAL A 105 17.77 9.78 3.58
C VAL A 105 19.24 9.38 3.41
N LEU A 106 19.47 8.21 2.83
CA LEU A 106 20.79 7.62 2.64
C LEU A 106 20.98 7.23 1.18
N THR A 107 22.21 7.36 0.68
CA THR A 107 22.58 6.94 -0.67
C THR A 107 23.55 5.78 -0.61
N LEU A 108 23.23 4.68 -1.30
CA LEU A 108 24.09 3.51 -1.40
C LEU A 108 25.28 3.83 -2.29
N ALA A 109 26.50 3.62 -1.78
CA ALA A 109 27.73 3.90 -2.51
C ALA A 109 27.76 3.17 -3.87
N ALA A 110 28.34 3.80 -4.89
CA ALA A 110 28.31 3.27 -6.26
C ALA A 110 29.03 1.93 -6.40
N ASP A 111 30.03 1.69 -5.55
CA ASP A 111 30.93 0.55 -5.54
C ASP A 111 30.62 -0.46 -4.41
N SER A 112 29.47 -0.33 -3.74
CA SER A 112 29.07 -1.20 -2.64
C SER A 112 27.56 -1.46 -2.61
N ASP A 113 27.17 -2.63 -2.10
CA ASP A 113 25.80 -3.03 -1.76
C ASP A 113 25.49 -2.90 -0.26
N GLN A 114 26.45 -2.39 0.53
CA GLN A 114 26.35 -2.32 1.98
C GLN A 114 26.76 -0.97 2.56
N ILE A 115 27.57 -0.16 1.87
CA ILE A 115 28.03 1.13 2.38
C ILE A 115 27.04 2.24 2.02
N TRP A 116 26.46 2.85 3.04
CA TRP A 116 25.52 3.96 2.90
C TRP A 116 26.19 5.29 3.25
N LYS A 117 25.79 6.35 2.55
CA LYS A 117 26.21 7.72 2.80
C LYS A 117 25.01 8.56 3.21
N ASP A 118 25.17 9.41 4.22
CA ASP A 118 24.14 10.38 4.57
C ASP A 118 24.27 11.70 3.77
N SER A 119 23.46 12.69 4.13
CA SER A 119 23.46 14.01 3.49
C SER A 119 24.78 14.78 3.63
N ALA A 120 25.61 14.48 4.63
CA ALA A 120 26.95 15.04 4.79
C ALA A 120 28.01 14.28 3.97
N ALA A 121 27.59 13.23 3.24
CA ALA A 121 28.43 12.26 2.57
C ALA A 121 29.30 11.41 3.52
N ASP A 122 28.97 11.41 4.82
CA ASP A 122 29.62 10.56 5.80
C ASP A 122 29.16 9.13 5.65
N SER A 123 30.11 8.20 5.75
CA SER A 123 29.83 6.76 5.60
C SER A 123 29.20 6.22 6.88
N VAL A 124 28.01 5.66 6.76
CA VAL A 124 27.25 5.05 7.87
C VAL A 124 27.67 3.58 8.09
N GLY A 125 28.58 3.06 7.25
CA GLY A 125 29.09 1.68 7.33
C GLY A 125 28.09 0.63 6.82
N PRO A 126 28.45 -0.67 6.87
CA PRO A 126 27.52 -1.75 6.60
C PRO A 126 26.46 -1.83 7.69
N ASP A 127 25.19 -1.83 7.29
CA ASP A 127 24.05 -1.92 8.19
C ASP A 127 23.05 -2.95 7.66
N ALA A 128 22.84 -4.03 8.40
CA ALA A 128 21.97 -5.13 8.01
C ALA A 128 20.50 -4.70 7.87
N THR A 129 20.06 -3.71 8.65
CA THR A 129 18.70 -3.15 8.54
C THR A 129 18.55 -2.40 7.22
N LEU A 130 19.53 -1.56 6.87
CA LEU A 130 19.51 -0.82 5.60
C LEU A 130 19.60 -1.76 4.39
N SER A 131 20.47 -2.76 4.45
CA SER A 131 20.58 -3.78 3.40
C SER A 131 19.29 -4.60 3.26
N GLN A 132 18.59 -4.92 4.36
CA GLN A 132 17.29 -5.58 4.29
C GLN A 132 16.23 -4.67 3.66
N HIS A 133 16.12 -3.40 4.07
CA HIS A 133 15.16 -2.46 3.48
C HIS A 133 15.40 -2.29 1.99
N TRP A 134 16.67 -2.13 1.59
CA TRP A 134 17.04 -2.08 0.18
C TRP A 134 16.71 -3.38 -0.55
N GLY A 135 16.94 -4.54 0.07
CA GLY A 135 16.56 -5.85 -0.47
C GLY A 135 15.05 -5.99 -0.71
N ILE A 136 14.24 -5.47 0.20
CA ILE A 136 12.78 -5.48 0.07
C ILE A 136 12.34 -4.54 -1.06
N LEU A 137 12.88 -3.32 -1.11
CA LEU A 137 12.39 -2.29 -2.04
C LEU A 137 13.02 -2.32 -3.43
N CYS A 138 14.30 -2.68 -3.54
CA CYS A 138 15.13 -2.43 -4.72
C CYS A 138 16.01 -3.60 -5.16
N ALA A 139 16.16 -4.67 -4.37
CA ALA A 139 16.72 -5.87 -4.96
C ALA A 139 15.78 -6.37 -6.06
N PRO A 140 16.32 -7.00 -7.12
CA PRO A 140 15.48 -7.72 -8.06
C PRO A 140 14.81 -8.85 -7.29
N GLN A 141 13.57 -8.63 -6.84
CA GLN A 141 12.67 -9.72 -6.48
C GLN A 141 12.36 -10.44 -7.79
N ASN A 142 13.23 -11.41 -8.11
CA ASN A 142 13.24 -12.30 -9.26
C ASN A 142 13.03 -11.59 -10.60
N ALA A 143 14.09 -11.41 -11.39
CA ALA A 143 13.95 -11.09 -12.82
C ALA A 143 12.97 -12.05 -13.53
N GLU A 144 12.78 -13.27 -13.04
CA GLU A 144 11.73 -14.21 -13.48
C GLU A 144 10.31 -13.76 -13.13
N TYR A 145 10.08 -13.11 -11.97
CA TYR A 145 8.78 -12.58 -11.57
C TYR A 145 8.45 -11.29 -12.32
N THR A 146 9.42 -10.38 -12.48
CA THR A 146 9.26 -9.20 -13.36
C THR A 146 9.07 -9.62 -14.81
N ALA A 147 9.85 -10.58 -15.33
CA ALA A 147 9.66 -11.11 -16.67
C ALA A 147 8.31 -11.85 -16.83
N ALA A 148 7.82 -12.53 -15.80
CA ALA A 148 6.50 -13.14 -15.82
C ALA A 148 5.37 -12.09 -15.84
N LEU A 149 5.51 -11.00 -15.10
CA LEU A 149 4.55 -9.88 -15.14
C LEU A 149 4.61 -9.14 -16.47
N ASP A 150 5.80 -8.91 -17.02
CA ASP A 150 5.99 -8.30 -18.35
C ASP A 150 5.44 -9.21 -19.46
N GLN A 151 5.63 -10.53 -19.35
CA GLN A 151 5.08 -11.51 -20.29
C GLN A 151 3.55 -11.60 -20.18
N GLN A 152 2.99 -11.47 -18.97
CA GLN A 152 1.54 -11.39 -18.77
C GLN A 152 0.96 -10.10 -19.34
N ALA A 153 1.63 -8.96 -19.15
CA ALA A 153 1.23 -7.68 -19.75
C ALA A 153 1.27 -7.72 -21.28
N ALA A 154 2.33 -8.32 -21.85
CA ALA A 154 2.46 -8.51 -23.30
C ALA A 154 1.37 -9.44 -23.86
N LYS A 155 1.00 -10.51 -23.14
CA LYS A 155 -0.08 -11.42 -23.53
C LYS A 155 -1.44 -10.74 -23.48
N ALA A 156 -1.73 -9.98 -22.43
CA ALA A 156 -2.99 -9.23 -22.30
C ALA A 156 -3.13 -8.16 -23.41
N GLN A 157 -2.02 -7.55 -23.82
CA GLN A 157 -2.01 -6.64 -24.96
C GLN A 157 -2.28 -7.36 -26.27
N ALA A 158 -1.65 -8.53 -26.50
CA ALA A 158 -1.89 -9.34 -27.70
C ALA A 158 -3.35 -9.84 -27.79
N GLU A 159 -3.97 -10.20 -26.65
CA GLU A 159 -5.38 -10.60 -26.59
C GLU A 159 -6.32 -9.43 -26.90
N ARG A 160 -6.02 -8.22 -26.41
CA ARG A 160 -6.76 -7.00 -26.79
C ARG A 160 -6.62 -6.66 -28.26
N GLU A 161 -5.41 -6.80 -28.82
CA GLU A 161 -5.17 -6.58 -30.25
C GLU A 161 -5.92 -7.62 -31.10
N ALA A 162 -5.99 -8.88 -30.66
CA ALA A 162 -6.79 -9.92 -31.30
C ALA A 162 -8.31 -9.67 -31.19
N GLU A 163 -8.79 -9.16 -30.06
CA GLU A 163 -10.20 -8.80 -29.86
C GLU A 163 -10.60 -7.59 -30.72
N ILE A 164 -9.74 -6.57 -30.81
CA ILE A 164 -9.88 -5.44 -31.73
C ILE A 164 -9.86 -5.93 -33.18
N ALA A 165 -8.97 -6.86 -33.53
CA ALA A 165 -8.91 -7.45 -34.87
C ALA A 165 -10.16 -8.27 -35.20
N MET A 166 -10.75 -9.00 -34.24
CA MET A 166 -12.04 -9.69 -34.42
C MET A 166 -13.20 -8.70 -34.60
N MET A 167 -13.23 -7.61 -33.84
CA MET A 167 -14.21 -6.54 -34.02
C MET A 167 -14.10 -5.87 -35.40
N LEU A 168 -12.87 -5.68 -35.90
CA LEU A 168 -12.63 -5.15 -37.25
C LEU A 168 -12.90 -6.21 -38.34
N GLY A 169 -12.70 -7.49 -38.06
CA GLY A 169 -13.06 -8.60 -38.93
C GLY A 169 -14.58 -8.78 -39.09
N ALA A 170 -15.35 -8.53 -38.02
CA ALA A 170 -16.81 -8.48 -38.06
C ALA A 170 -17.38 -7.33 -38.93
N LEU A 171 -16.53 -6.35 -39.29
CA LEU A 171 -16.82 -5.28 -40.26
C LEU A 171 -16.42 -5.63 -41.71
N GLY A 172 -16.01 -6.87 -41.99
CA GLY A 172 -15.94 -7.40 -43.36
C GLY A 172 -14.73 -6.98 -44.18
N MET A 173 -13.54 -6.82 -43.59
CA MET A 173 -12.29 -6.69 -44.34
C MET A 173 -11.46 -7.98 -44.21
N HIS A 174 -11.54 -8.83 -45.24
CA HIS A 174 -10.85 -10.13 -45.30
C HIS A 174 -9.32 -9.96 -45.40
N ARG A 175 -8.58 -10.70 -44.56
CA ARG A 175 -7.16 -11.00 -44.78
C ARG A 175 -6.95 -12.52 -44.73
N ILE A 176 -6.13 -12.97 -45.67
CA ILE A 176 -5.85 -14.36 -46.05
C ILE A 176 -5.08 -15.08 -44.94
N GLU A 177 -5.51 -16.29 -44.59
CA GLU A 177 -4.93 -17.16 -43.54
C GLU A 177 -3.64 -17.86 -44.01
N GLU A 178 -2.62 -17.87 -43.15
CA GLU A 178 -1.58 -18.91 -43.13
C GLU A 178 -1.52 -19.50 -41.71
N GLU A 179 -1.64 -20.83 -41.67
CA GLU A 179 -1.67 -21.69 -40.49
C GLU A 179 -0.25 -21.93 -39.94
N PRO A 180 -0.05 -21.97 -38.60
CA PRO A 180 0.97 -22.89 -38.11
C PRO A 180 0.58 -23.76 -36.91
N ALA A 181 1.37 -24.83 -36.84
CA ALA A 181 1.32 -26.03 -36.03
C ALA A 181 1.22 -25.85 -34.50
N ALA A 182 0.64 -26.89 -33.89
CA ALA A 182 0.48 -27.07 -32.46
C ALA A 182 1.80 -27.32 -31.70
N GLU A 183 1.92 -26.68 -30.54
CA GLU A 183 2.88 -26.98 -29.47
C GLU A 183 2.16 -27.51 -28.20
N PRO A 184 2.86 -28.24 -27.31
CA PRO A 184 2.22 -29.15 -26.37
C PRO A 184 1.66 -28.44 -25.12
N ALA A 185 0.63 -29.05 -24.55
CA ALA A 185 -0.04 -28.61 -23.34
C ALA A 185 0.91 -28.65 -22.12
N VAL A 186 1.17 -27.48 -21.54
CA VAL A 186 1.71 -27.33 -20.18
C VAL A 186 0.53 -27.11 -19.24
N GLU A 187 0.44 -27.97 -18.23
CA GLU A 187 -0.58 -27.97 -17.18
C GLU A 187 -0.56 -26.63 -16.43
N GLN A 188 -1.65 -25.87 -16.55
CA GLN A 188 -1.82 -24.55 -15.94
C GLN A 188 -2.07 -24.71 -14.44
N VAL A 189 -1.11 -24.31 -13.61
CA VAL A 189 -1.37 -24.03 -12.20
C VAL A 189 -1.95 -22.62 -12.12
N ALA A 190 -3.25 -22.52 -11.85
CA ALA A 190 -3.90 -21.25 -11.58
C ALA A 190 -3.32 -20.65 -10.29
N VAL A 191 -2.53 -19.58 -10.44
CA VAL A 191 -2.13 -18.75 -9.30
C VAL A 191 -3.32 -17.85 -8.98
N ALA A 192 -4.05 -18.18 -7.91
CA ALA A 192 -5.07 -17.31 -7.36
C ALA A 192 -4.40 -16.01 -6.89
N ALA A 193 -4.96 -14.88 -7.31
CA ALA A 193 -4.58 -13.56 -6.80
C ALA A 193 -4.67 -13.58 -5.27
N ALA A 194 -3.60 -13.16 -4.59
CA ALA A 194 -3.62 -12.94 -3.16
C ALA A 194 -4.78 -11.99 -2.78
N PRO A 195 -5.42 -12.16 -1.61
CA PRO A 195 -6.47 -11.25 -1.17
C PRO A 195 -5.90 -9.84 -1.12
N VAL A 196 -6.46 -8.96 -1.95
CA VAL A 196 -6.06 -7.55 -2.00
C VAL A 196 -6.48 -6.90 -0.68
N PRO A 197 -5.60 -6.15 0.00
CA PRO A 197 -5.94 -5.55 1.28
C PRO A 197 -7.12 -4.59 1.11
N GLU A 198 -8.16 -4.82 1.90
CA GLU A 198 -9.26 -3.89 2.08
C GLU A 198 -8.70 -2.64 2.78
N ALA A 199 -9.16 -1.43 2.41
CA ALA A 199 -8.73 -0.24 3.13
C ALA A 199 -9.21 -0.37 4.58
N PRO A 200 -8.40 0.05 5.56
CA PRO A 200 -8.86 0.06 6.94
C PRO A 200 -10.11 0.95 7.06
N VAL A 201 -11.03 0.52 7.92
CA VAL A 201 -12.22 1.28 8.30
C VAL A 201 -12.08 1.61 9.78
N VAL A 202 -12.34 2.86 10.15
CA VAL A 202 -12.42 3.25 11.56
C VAL A 202 -13.84 2.92 12.05
N GLU A 203 -13.98 1.84 12.83
CA GLU A 203 -15.30 1.31 13.25
C GLU A 203 -16.01 2.18 14.32
N GLU A 204 -15.26 2.84 15.22
CA GLU A 204 -15.84 3.72 16.24
C GLU A 204 -15.18 5.10 16.23
N SER A 205 -15.99 6.13 15.99
CA SER A 205 -15.60 7.53 16.21
C SER A 205 -15.59 7.79 17.73
N PRO A 206 -14.47 8.20 18.34
CA PRO A 206 -14.42 8.44 19.78
C PRO A 206 -15.42 9.54 20.18
N ALA A 207 -16.28 9.22 21.16
CA ALA A 207 -17.49 9.95 21.51
C ALA A 207 -17.29 11.38 22.08
N ASN A 208 -16.07 11.90 22.10
CA ASN A 208 -15.65 13.12 22.79
C ASN A 208 -14.94 14.15 21.87
N TRP A 209 -15.24 14.16 20.57
CA TRP A 209 -14.63 15.03 19.53
C TRP A 209 -14.87 16.55 19.62
N ARG A 210 -15.52 17.09 20.68
CA ARG A 210 -15.92 18.52 20.76
C ARG A 210 -14.77 19.51 21.02
N GLU A 211 -13.52 19.06 21.13
CA GLU A 211 -12.37 19.93 21.46
C GLU A 211 -11.33 20.07 20.33
N ALA A 212 -11.54 19.49 19.14
CA ALA A 212 -10.64 19.70 18.01
C ALA A 212 -11.00 21.01 17.27
N ILE A 213 -10.15 22.03 17.37
CA ILE A 213 -10.33 23.40 16.83
C ILE A 213 -10.44 23.43 15.29
N ILE A 214 -10.17 22.32 14.59
CA ILE A 214 -10.43 22.18 13.15
C ILE A 214 -11.70 21.34 12.98
N ALA A 215 -12.79 22.00 12.61
CA ALA A 215 -14.15 21.45 12.54
C ALA A 215 -14.39 20.50 11.33
N GLY A 216 -13.34 19.87 10.84
CA GLY A 216 -13.37 18.98 9.68
C GLY A 216 -12.66 19.55 8.46
N ILE A 217 -12.15 18.64 7.64
CA ILE A 217 -11.26 18.94 6.52
C ILE A 217 -12.01 18.66 5.22
N ASP A 218 -12.06 19.60 4.27
CA ASP A 218 -12.64 19.29 2.95
C ASP A 218 -11.61 18.59 2.06
N HIS A 219 -12.03 17.50 1.44
CA HIS A 219 -11.30 16.87 0.34
C HIS A 219 -12.23 16.61 -0.83
N ASN A 220 -12.02 17.36 -1.92
CA ASN A 220 -12.76 17.21 -3.18
C ASN A 220 -14.29 17.26 -2.99
N GLY A 221 -14.77 18.07 -2.05
CA GLY A 221 -16.19 18.24 -1.70
C GLY A 221 -16.75 17.17 -0.74
N SER A 222 -15.89 16.33 -0.16
CA SER A 222 -16.27 15.42 0.94
C SER A 222 -15.73 15.97 2.25
N LEU A 223 -16.51 15.83 3.33
CA LEU A 223 -16.00 16.11 4.67
C LEU A 223 -15.17 14.93 5.14
N MET A 224 -13.93 15.22 5.52
CA MET A 224 -12.99 14.29 6.12
C MET A 224 -12.87 14.61 7.61
N TRP A 225 -12.73 13.54 8.39
CA TRP A 225 -12.29 13.63 9.77
C TRP A 225 -10.83 13.20 9.87
N HIS A 226 -10.17 13.62 10.95
CA HIS A 226 -8.81 13.24 11.23
C HIS A 226 -8.64 12.73 12.67
N ASP A 227 -7.80 11.72 12.83
CA ASP A 227 -7.22 11.34 14.11
C ASP A 227 -5.71 11.53 14.00
N ALA A 228 -5.24 12.70 14.44
CA ALA A 228 -3.82 13.06 14.31
C ALA A 228 -2.93 12.20 15.22
N ALA A 229 -3.46 11.72 16.35
CA ALA A 229 -2.74 10.86 17.27
C ALA A 229 -2.58 9.44 16.71
N GLN A 230 -3.53 8.97 15.92
CA GLN A 230 -3.47 7.68 15.23
C GLN A 230 -2.94 7.77 13.79
N GLY A 231 -2.67 8.98 13.30
CA GLY A 231 -2.15 9.16 11.94
C GLY A 231 -3.18 8.91 10.84
N VAL A 232 -4.49 9.15 11.05
CA VAL A 232 -5.56 8.75 10.12
C VAL A 232 -6.34 9.94 9.56
N LEU A 233 -6.62 9.93 8.26
CA LEU A 233 -7.68 10.73 7.64
C LEU A 233 -8.72 9.80 7.01
N TYR A 234 -9.99 9.99 7.36
CA TYR A 234 -11.08 9.14 6.88
C TYR A 234 -12.32 9.95 6.49
N TYR A 235 -13.15 9.39 5.63
CA TYR A 235 -14.37 10.03 5.16
C TYR A 235 -15.41 10.08 6.28
N ASP A 236 -15.85 11.27 6.68
CA ASP A 236 -16.99 11.42 7.60
C ASP A 236 -18.31 11.57 6.83
N ARG A 237 -18.32 12.47 5.83
CA ARG A 237 -19.44 12.65 4.90
C ARG A 237 -18.91 12.61 3.47
N PRO A 238 -18.82 11.42 2.85
CA PRO A 238 -18.51 11.31 1.43
C PRO A 238 -19.51 12.11 0.59
N LYS A 239 -19.04 12.77 -0.47
CA LYS A 239 -19.94 13.42 -1.42
C LYS A 239 -20.81 12.39 -2.15
N ALA A 240 -21.99 12.83 -2.59
CA ALA A 240 -22.98 11.94 -3.24
C ALA A 240 -22.44 11.18 -4.46
N SER A 241 -21.47 11.72 -5.21
CA SER A 241 -20.89 11.00 -6.35
C SER A 241 -19.95 9.84 -5.98
N LEU A 242 -19.65 9.65 -4.69
CA LEU A 242 -18.92 8.50 -4.15
C LEU A 242 -19.84 7.42 -3.55
N ASP A 243 -21.16 7.58 -3.66
CA ASP A 243 -22.13 6.62 -3.12
C ASP A 243 -21.90 5.20 -3.67
N GLY A 244 -21.89 4.21 -2.76
CA GLY A 244 -21.58 2.82 -3.06
C GLY A 244 -20.13 2.55 -3.52
N LEU A 245 -19.23 3.53 -3.41
CA LEU A 245 -17.78 3.37 -3.62
C LEU A 245 -16.99 3.61 -2.33
N VAL A 246 -17.35 4.64 -1.58
CA VAL A 246 -16.72 5.02 -0.31
C VAL A 246 -17.82 5.28 0.70
N GLU A 247 -17.71 4.66 1.86
CA GLU A 247 -18.65 4.84 2.97
C GLU A 247 -18.02 5.68 4.09
N ARG A 248 -18.85 6.16 5.02
CA ARG A 248 -18.36 6.82 6.24
C ARG A 248 -17.41 5.88 6.99
N GLY A 249 -16.30 6.41 7.49
CA GLY A 249 -15.25 5.67 8.18
C GLY A 249 -14.16 5.10 7.27
N THR A 250 -14.35 5.11 5.94
CA THR A 250 -13.33 4.64 5.00
C THR A 250 -12.06 5.49 5.11
N VAL A 251 -10.90 4.87 5.35
CA VAL A 251 -9.62 5.58 5.47
C VAL A 251 -9.10 5.99 4.09
N LEU A 252 -8.87 7.30 3.90
CA LEU A 252 -8.21 7.84 2.71
C LEU A 252 -6.68 7.88 2.89
N PHE A 253 -6.21 8.13 4.11
CA PHE A 253 -4.79 8.22 4.44
C PHE A 253 -4.49 7.61 5.81
N GLN A 254 -3.41 6.85 5.89
CA GLN A 254 -2.82 6.31 7.12
C GLN A 254 -1.32 6.60 7.13
N GLY A 255 -0.85 7.32 8.13
CA GLY A 255 0.56 7.65 8.31
C GLY A 255 1.01 7.53 9.76
N ALA A 256 2.17 8.11 10.05
CA ALA A 256 2.61 8.32 11.43
C ALA A 256 1.75 9.40 12.12
N PRO A 257 1.65 9.40 13.46
CA PRO A 257 1.02 10.48 14.21
C PRO A 257 1.63 11.85 13.86
N TRP A 258 0.81 12.90 13.88
CA TRP A 258 1.25 14.28 13.59
C TRP A 258 0.66 15.29 14.57
N SER A 259 1.20 16.50 14.56
CA SER A 259 0.71 17.63 15.36
C SER A 259 0.60 18.89 14.50
N PHE A 260 -0.42 19.70 14.77
CA PHE A 260 -0.53 21.07 14.23
C PHE A 260 0.34 22.07 15.00
N GLU A 261 0.94 21.65 16.11
CA GLU A 261 1.92 22.43 16.84
C GLU A 261 3.34 22.12 16.32
N GLY A 262 4.09 23.15 15.93
CA GLY A 262 5.47 23.02 15.46
C GLY A 262 5.61 22.73 13.97
N GLU A 263 6.65 21.97 13.59
CA GLU A 263 6.91 21.61 12.19
C GLU A 263 5.92 20.53 11.71
N PHE A 264 4.91 20.96 10.96
CA PHE A 264 3.90 20.06 10.41
C PHE A 264 4.45 19.29 9.21
N SER A 265 4.56 17.97 9.34
CA SER A 265 4.87 17.06 8.23
C SER A 265 4.03 15.79 8.31
N MET A 266 3.57 15.32 7.16
CA MET A 266 2.81 14.08 7.01
C MET A 266 3.51 13.18 6.00
N SER A 267 3.58 11.89 6.33
CA SER A 267 4.12 10.85 5.46
C SER A 267 3.40 9.56 5.78
N GLY A 268 2.95 8.84 4.75
CA GLY A 268 2.13 7.64 4.93
C GLY A 268 1.62 7.04 3.63
N THR A 269 0.57 6.23 3.75
CA THR A 269 -0.13 5.57 2.66
C THR A 269 -1.46 6.27 2.39
N ALA A 270 -1.68 6.71 1.16
CA ALA A 270 -2.99 7.11 0.66
C ALA A 270 -3.63 5.97 -0.15
N TYR A 271 -4.95 6.01 -0.30
CA TYR A 271 -5.71 4.99 -1.02
C TYR A 271 -6.50 5.59 -2.18
N THR A 272 -6.48 4.94 -3.34
CA THR A 272 -7.37 5.25 -4.46
C THR A 272 -8.47 4.20 -4.61
N PHE A 273 -9.70 4.68 -4.82
CA PHE A 273 -10.90 3.86 -4.87
C PHE A 273 -11.44 3.73 -6.29
N ARG A 274 -11.85 2.52 -6.68
CA ARG A 274 -12.56 2.25 -7.94
C ARG A 274 -13.66 1.21 -7.68
N LYS A 275 -14.85 1.43 -8.24
CA LYS A 275 -16.00 0.55 -8.03
C LYS A 275 -15.67 -0.88 -8.44
N GLY A 276 -15.96 -1.84 -7.56
CA GLY A 276 -15.69 -3.26 -7.77
C GLY A 276 -14.22 -3.66 -7.63
N CYS A 277 -13.34 -2.73 -7.25
CA CYS A 277 -11.94 -3.02 -6.99
C CYS A 277 -11.62 -2.78 -5.52
N ALA A 278 -10.73 -3.60 -4.98
CA ALA A 278 -10.11 -3.28 -3.71
C ALA A 278 -9.30 -1.96 -3.80
N PRO A 279 -9.19 -1.20 -2.70
CA PRO A 279 -8.42 0.05 -2.66
C PRO A 279 -6.97 -0.16 -3.10
N ALA A 280 -6.41 0.79 -3.85
CA ALA A 280 -5.01 0.73 -4.27
C ALA A 280 -4.18 1.71 -3.45
N PRO A 281 -3.26 1.22 -2.61
CA PRO A 281 -2.41 2.05 -1.77
C PRO A 281 -1.28 2.70 -2.58
N TYR A 282 -0.81 3.86 -2.13
CA TYR A 282 0.39 4.51 -2.64
C TYR A 282 0.97 5.44 -1.58
N HIS A 283 2.30 5.56 -1.56
CA HIS A 283 2.98 6.46 -0.65
C HIS A 283 2.70 7.91 -1.00
N VAL A 284 2.45 8.72 0.03
CA VAL A 284 2.37 10.18 -0.10
C VAL A 284 3.06 10.86 1.07
N GLU A 285 3.61 12.03 0.78
CA GLU A 285 4.30 12.87 1.73
C GLU A 285 4.03 14.35 1.46
N GLY A 286 4.08 15.17 2.49
CA GLY A 286 3.78 16.59 2.38
C GLY A 286 3.54 17.28 3.71
N GLY A 287 2.82 18.39 3.68
CA GLY A 287 2.67 19.24 4.85
C GLY A 287 1.68 20.38 4.67
N LEU A 288 1.75 21.33 5.60
CA LEU A 288 0.89 22.50 5.64
C LEU A 288 1.38 23.54 4.64
N VAL A 289 0.49 23.97 3.76
CA VAL A 289 0.68 25.07 2.82
C VAL A 289 -0.22 26.22 3.28
N PRO A 290 0.36 27.31 3.79
CA PRO A 290 -0.40 28.47 4.22
C PRO A 290 -1.28 29.03 3.09
N GLY A 291 -2.44 29.57 3.47
CA GLY A 291 -3.24 30.39 2.57
C GLY A 291 -2.41 31.55 2.00
N ALA A 292 -2.57 31.86 0.71
CA ALA A 292 -1.79 32.95 0.09
C ALA A 292 -2.19 34.34 0.62
N ASP A 293 -3.37 34.44 1.22
CA ASP A 293 -3.89 35.62 1.90
C ASP A 293 -4.86 35.22 3.03
N PRO A 294 -5.23 36.14 3.94
CA PRO A 294 -6.07 35.83 5.11
C PRO A 294 -7.49 35.31 4.81
N SER A 295 -7.96 35.43 3.57
CA SER A 295 -9.27 34.91 3.15
C SER A 295 -9.21 33.49 2.61
N MET A 296 -8.01 32.96 2.36
CA MET A 296 -7.81 31.59 1.92
C MET A 296 -7.45 30.69 3.10
N PRO A 297 -8.16 29.56 3.29
CA PRO A 297 -7.80 28.62 4.33
C PRO A 297 -6.43 27.99 4.05
N ASP A 298 -5.75 27.61 5.11
CA ASP A 298 -4.57 26.76 5.02
C ASP A 298 -4.97 25.41 4.40
N ARG A 299 -3.99 24.77 3.75
CA ARG A 299 -4.19 23.48 3.10
C ARG A 299 -3.16 22.48 3.56
N ILE A 300 -3.57 21.24 3.78
CA ILE A 300 -2.62 20.13 3.79
C ILE A 300 -2.51 19.64 2.34
N VAL A 301 -1.27 19.54 1.84
CA VAL A 301 -0.99 19.02 0.50
C VAL A 301 -0.06 17.82 0.62
N LEU A 302 -0.53 16.65 0.22
CA LEU A 302 0.24 15.41 0.17
C LEU A 302 0.47 14.99 -1.28
N ARG A 303 1.69 14.56 -1.61
CA ARG A 303 2.09 14.22 -2.97
C ARG A 303 2.72 12.83 -3.03
N GLY A 304 2.47 12.11 -4.12
CA GLY A 304 3.08 10.81 -4.38
C GLY A 304 2.71 10.26 -5.74
N ALA A 305 3.43 9.23 -6.20
CA ALA A 305 3.10 8.59 -7.47
C ALA A 305 1.83 7.75 -7.30
N SER A 306 0.71 8.19 -7.88
CA SER A 306 -0.57 7.51 -7.73
C SER A 306 -0.68 6.25 -8.60
N PRO A 307 -1.47 5.23 -8.20
CA PRO A 307 -1.60 3.98 -8.93
C PRO A 307 -2.27 4.18 -10.31
N LYS A 308 -1.64 3.65 -11.36
CA LYS A 308 -2.25 3.45 -12.68
C LYS A 308 -2.87 2.07 -12.72
N ARG A 309 -4.19 2.00 -12.85
CA ARG A 309 -4.90 0.72 -13.04
C ARG A 309 -5.00 0.38 -14.51
N GLU A 310 -5.01 -0.91 -14.81
CA GLU A 310 -5.33 -1.41 -16.14
C GLU A 310 -6.70 -0.87 -16.60
N GLN A 311 -6.83 -0.60 -17.89
CA GLN A 311 -8.09 -0.13 -18.44
C GLN A 311 -9.18 -1.20 -18.22
N GLY A 312 -10.27 -0.83 -17.56
CA GLY A 312 -11.36 -1.76 -17.21
C GLY A 312 -11.06 -2.75 -16.08
N GLY A 313 -9.79 -2.89 -15.66
CA GLY A 313 -9.36 -3.85 -14.62
C GLY A 313 -9.07 -3.23 -13.25
N CYS A 314 -8.81 -4.10 -12.27
CA CYS A 314 -8.40 -3.69 -10.92
C CYS A 314 -6.89 -3.73 -10.71
N ALA A 315 -6.14 -4.41 -11.58
CA ALA A 315 -4.69 -4.55 -11.48
C ALA A 315 -4.00 -3.18 -11.57
N VAL A 316 -3.06 -2.93 -10.66
CA VAL A 316 -2.18 -1.77 -10.73
C VAL A 316 -1.01 -2.13 -11.64
N VAL A 317 -0.86 -1.41 -12.74
CA VAL A 317 0.15 -1.65 -13.79
C VAL A 317 1.29 -0.64 -13.76
N GLY A 318 1.27 0.31 -12.82
CA GLY A 318 2.33 1.29 -12.65
C GLY A 318 1.92 2.42 -11.72
N TYR A 319 2.79 3.42 -11.59
CA TYR A 319 2.58 4.60 -10.74
C TYR A 319 2.91 5.88 -11.53
N THR A 320 2.30 7.02 -11.16
CA THR A 320 2.47 8.27 -11.90
C THR A 320 2.23 9.51 -11.05
N HIS A 321 3.00 10.56 -11.32
CA HIS A 321 2.79 11.89 -10.75
C HIS A 321 1.85 12.77 -11.56
N ASP A 322 1.46 12.34 -12.77
CA ASP A 322 0.69 13.17 -13.72
C ASP A 322 -0.82 12.97 -13.61
N SER A 323 -1.27 12.38 -12.52
CA SER A 323 -2.68 12.04 -12.26
C SER A 323 -3.27 12.99 -11.21
N PRO A 324 -4.57 13.32 -11.27
CA PRO A 324 -5.23 14.07 -10.21
C PRO A 324 -5.14 13.41 -8.83
N ASN A 325 -4.94 12.10 -8.76
CA ASN A 325 -4.75 11.39 -7.50
C ASN A 325 -3.30 11.48 -6.97
N ALA A 326 -2.36 12.02 -7.74
CA ALA A 326 -0.97 12.18 -7.30
C ALA A 326 -0.78 13.32 -6.29
N GLU A 327 -1.80 14.17 -6.12
CA GLU A 327 -1.82 15.27 -5.17
C GLU A 327 -3.14 15.27 -4.39
N LEU A 328 -3.07 15.01 -3.09
CA LEU A 328 -4.22 15.15 -2.19
C LEU A 328 -4.18 16.54 -1.56
N VAL A 329 -5.20 17.33 -1.84
CA VAL A 329 -5.39 18.65 -1.24
C VAL A 329 -6.55 18.57 -0.25
N PHE A 330 -6.28 19.08 0.94
CA PHE A 330 -7.18 19.10 2.08
C PHE A 330 -7.32 20.54 2.55
N GLN A 331 -8.53 21.11 2.49
CA GLN A 331 -8.78 22.48 2.93
C GLN A 331 -9.15 22.48 4.41
N LEU A 332 -8.43 23.24 5.22
CA LEU A 332 -8.69 23.35 6.66
C LEU A 332 -9.81 24.36 6.88
N ASN A 333 -10.97 23.88 7.33
CA ASN A 333 -12.08 24.77 7.67
C ASN A 333 -11.99 25.15 9.15
N TYR A 334 -11.61 26.40 9.42
CA TYR A 334 -11.61 26.96 10.77
C TYR A 334 -12.97 27.63 11.03
N GLY A 335 -13.92 26.91 11.65
CA GLY A 335 -15.21 27.47 12.05
C GLY A 335 -16.26 26.43 12.46
N ASP A 336 -17.20 26.80 13.33
CA ASP A 336 -18.23 25.93 13.91
C ASP A 336 -19.07 25.20 12.83
N VAL A 337 -19.07 23.86 12.84
CA VAL A 337 -19.99 22.98 12.08
C VAL A 337 -21.27 22.65 12.84
#